data_AF-A0A7S2M9Q5-F1
#
_entry.id   AF-A0A7S2M9Q5-F1
#
_cell.length_a   1.000
_cell.length_b   1.000
_cell.length_c   1.000
_cell.angle_alpha   90.00
_cell.angle_beta   90.00
_cell.angle_gamma   90.00
#
_symmetry.space_group_name_H-M   'P 1'
#
loop_
_entity.id
_entity.type
_entity.pdbx_description
1 polymer ?
#
loop_
_entity_poly.entity_id
_entity_poly.type
_entity_poly.pdbx_seq_one_letter_code
_entity_poly.pdbx_strand_id
1 'polypeptide(L)'
;CGTPDYMAPEVILRIGHDWAVDYWTLGIFLYELVHDRAPFYDTDRIRRQKKILRGVDYVTFPTGFSEPLQDLIRHLLVGDQSKRLGRTQSGIQGIKSHRFFAGFDWEGLEARRIAPAIKPAIPQDLKTIGKGAVGASPVNDISVPTSNWNPNLKTFEGG
;
A
#
# COMPACT_ATOMS: atom_id res chain seq x y z
N CYS A 1 2.82 10.03 -9.09
CA CYS A 1 1.68 9.10 -8.98
C CYS A 1 1.60 8.60 -7.55
N GLY A 2 0.39 8.46 -7.00
CA GLY A 2 0.12 8.16 -5.59
C GLY A 2 -1.03 9.03 -5.06
N THR A 3 -1.93 8.45 -4.26
CA THR A 3 -2.95 9.24 -3.56
C THR A 3 -2.25 10.11 -2.53
N PRO A 4 -2.43 11.45 -2.51
CA PRO A 4 -1.55 12.34 -1.75
C PRO A 4 -1.54 12.11 -0.24
N ASP A 5 -2.58 11.46 0.30
CA ASP A 5 -2.71 11.11 1.71
C ASP A 5 -1.74 10.01 2.19
N TYR A 6 -1.18 9.22 1.27
CA TYR A 6 -0.30 8.09 1.58
C TYR A 6 1.18 8.40 1.33
N MET A 7 1.49 9.60 0.83
CA MET A 7 2.87 9.96 0.51
C MET A 7 3.72 10.12 1.77
N ALA A 8 4.89 9.49 1.77
CA ALA A 8 5.87 9.64 2.84
C ALA A 8 6.54 11.03 2.82
N PRO A 9 7.08 11.52 3.95
CA PRO A 9 7.73 12.84 4.04
C PRO A 9 8.85 13.03 3.02
N GLU A 10 9.69 12.03 2.81
CA GLU A 10 10.81 12.05 1.86
C GLU A 10 10.34 12.20 0.40
N VAL A 11 9.17 11.66 0.06
CA VAL A 11 8.55 11.80 -1.27
C VAL A 11 8.06 13.23 -1.48
N ILE A 12 7.46 13.83 -0.44
CA ILE A 12 7.01 15.22 -0.47
C ILE A 12 8.20 16.18 -0.61
N LEU A 13 9.30 15.89 0.11
CA LEU A 13 10.52 16.67 0.08
C LEU A 13 11.38 16.44 -1.16
N ARG A 14 11.07 15.40 -1.97
CA ARG A 14 11.81 15.03 -3.19
C ARG A 14 13.30 14.72 -2.95
N ILE A 15 13.63 14.17 -1.79
CA ILE A 15 15.02 13.88 -1.39
C ILE A 15 15.49 12.46 -1.77
N GLY A 16 14.77 11.81 -2.69
CA GLY A 16 14.94 10.39 -3.00
C GLY A 16 14.20 9.50 -2.00
N HIS A 17 13.81 8.32 -2.46
CA HIS A 17 13.10 7.33 -1.64
C HIS A 17 13.44 5.91 -2.10
N ASP A 18 13.24 4.96 -1.21
CA ASP A 18 13.37 3.52 -1.48
C ASP A 18 12.09 2.78 -1.05
N TRP A 19 12.18 1.46 -0.90
CA TRP A 19 11.08 0.58 -0.47
C TRP A 19 10.47 0.94 0.89
N ALA A 20 11.12 1.76 1.74
CA ALA A 20 10.54 2.11 3.04
C ALA A 20 9.34 3.07 2.99
N VAL A 21 9.07 3.69 1.84
CA VAL A 21 7.80 4.42 1.63
C VAL A 21 6.58 3.51 1.74
N ASP A 22 6.75 2.21 1.46
CA ASP A 22 5.67 1.24 1.57
C ASP A 22 5.30 0.98 3.04
N TYR A 23 6.27 1.03 3.97
CA TYR A 23 5.97 0.90 5.40
C TYR A 23 5.30 2.14 5.98
N TRP A 24 5.65 3.33 5.47
CA TRP A 24 4.88 4.53 5.79
C TRP A 24 3.42 4.36 5.34
N THR A 25 3.23 3.93 4.10
CA THR A 25 1.91 3.66 3.52
C THR A 25 1.14 2.62 4.32
N LEU A 26 1.81 1.57 4.80
CA LEU A 26 1.24 0.56 5.70
C LEU A 26 0.74 1.19 7.01
N GLY A 27 1.51 2.11 7.61
CA GLY A 27 1.09 2.84 8.80
C GLY A 27 -0.17 3.69 8.58
N ILE A 28 -0.26 4.37 7.43
CA ILE A 28 -1.46 5.11 7.03
C ILE A 28 -2.65 4.17 6.87
N PHE A 29 -2.46 3.05 6.18
CA PHE A 29 -3.50 2.07 5.91
C PHE A 29 -4.04 1.43 7.20
N LEU A 30 -3.16 1.02 8.12
CA LEU A 30 -3.56 0.46 9.41
C LEU A 30 -4.38 1.44 10.25
N TYR A 31 -4.05 2.73 10.18
CA TYR A 31 -4.84 3.77 10.82
C TYR A 31 -6.24 3.89 10.21
N GLU A 32 -6.30 3.91 8.88
CA GLU A 32 -7.54 4.05 8.13
C GLU A 32 -8.49 2.87 8.33
N LEU A 33 -7.98 1.63 8.46
CA LEU A 33 -8.80 0.45 8.74
C LEU A 33 -9.61 0.55 10.04
N VAL A 34 -9.18 1.38 10.99
CA VAL A 34 -9.85 1.56 12.29
C VAL A 34 -10.67 2.85 12.34
N HIS A 35 -10.24 3.90 11.62
CA HIS A 35 -10.82 5.23 11.74
C HIS A 35 -11.52 5.75 10.46
N ASP A 36 -11.59 4.94 9.40
CA ASP A 36 -12.19 5.24 8.10
C ASP A 36 -11.64 6.50 7.39
N ARG A 37 -10.56 7.09 7.92
CA ARG A 37 -9.90 8.29 7.41
C ARG A 37 -8.40 8.23 7.67
N ALA A 38 -7.62 8.73 6.72
CA ALA A 38 -6.18 8.86 6.87
C ALA A 38 -5.79 9.85 8.01
N PRO A 39 -4.70 9.59 8.75
CA PRO A 39 -4.31 10.40 9.92
C PRO A 39 -3.90 11.84 9.56
N PHE A 40 -3.42 12.06 8.33
CA PHE A 40 -2.94 13.37 7.87
C PHE A 40 -3.92 14.09 6.94
N TYR A 41 -5.15 13.59 6.80
CA TYR A 41 -6.13 14.15 5.88
C TYR A 41 -6.35 15.66 6.11
N ASP A 42 -6.38 16.40 5.01
CA ASP A 42 -6.81 17.81 4.97
C ASP A 42 -7.29 18.13 3.56
N THR A 43 -8.27 19.03 3.45
CA THR A 43 -8.76 19.55 2.18
C THR A 43 -7.73 20.46 1.51
N ASP A 44 -6.94 21.20 2.29
CA ASP A 44 -5.85 22.02 1.78
C ASP A 44 -4.57 21.20 1.66
N ARG A 45 -4.01 21.23 0.46
CA ARG A 45 -2.78 20.50 0.13
C ARG A 45 -1.60 20.90 1.01
N ILE A 46 -1.42 22.19 1.29
CA ILE A 46 -0.27 22.69 2.04
C ILE A 46 -0.39 22.28 3.52
N ARG A 47 -1.58 22.38 4.11
CA ARG A 47 -1.85 21.88 5.46
C ARG A 47 -1.62 20.39 5.56
N ARG A 48 -2.13 19.59 4.61
CA ARG A 48 -1.87 18.14 4.54
C ARG A 48 -0.38 17.84 4.53
N GLN A 49 0.38 18.48 3.66
CA GLN A 49 1.83 18.30 3.58
C GLN A 49 2.53 18.67 4.89
N LYS A 50 2.15 19.78 5.53
CA LYS A 50 2.68 20.16 6.85
C LYS A 50 2.40 19.10 7.92
N LYS A 51 1.21 18.49 7.93
CA LYS A 51 0.86 17.39 8.83
C LYS A 51 1.74 16.17 8.57
N ILE A 52 1.92 15.78 7.30
CA ILE A 52 2.78 14.66 6.91
C ILE A 52 4.23 14.89 7.35
N LEU A 53 4.77 16.10 7.17
CA LEU A 53 6.13 16.44 7.58
C LEU A 53 6.34 16.40 9.10
N ARG A 54 5.29 16.61 9.90
CA ARG A 54 5.33 16.36 11.35
C ARG A 54 5.31 14.87 11.69
N GLY A 55 4.81 14.03 10.78
CA GLY A 55 4.73 12.59 10.93
C GLY A 55 4.02 12.16 12.21
N VAL A 56 4.60 11.16 12.89
CA VAL A 56 4.03 10.59 14.12
C VAL A 56 3.64 11.63 15.18
N ASP A 57 4.35 12.76 15.29
CA ASP A 57 4.07 13.81 16.27
C ASP A 57 2.73 14.54 16.04
N TYR A 58 2.15 14.41 14.86
CA TYR A 58 0.81 14.93 14.55
C TYR A 58 -0.28 13.87 14.73
N VAL A 59 0.06 12.58 14.72
CA VAL A 59 -0.91 11.49 14.76
C VAL A 59 -1.57 11.44 16.14
N THR A 60 -2.90 11.47 16.15
CA THR A 60 -3.71 11.27 17.34
C THR A 60 -4.54 10.02 17.17
N PHE A 61 -4.72 9.26 18.24
CA PHE A 61 -5.44 7.98 18.20
C PHE A 61 -6.78 8.13 18.93
N PRO A 62 -7.91 8.15 18.21
CA PRO A 62 -9.23 8.16 18.82
C PRO A 62 -9.58 6.79 19.44
N THR A 63 -10.78 6.64 19.99
CA THR A 63 -11.27 5.36 20.52
C THR A 63 -11.29 4.27 19.45
N GLY A 64 -10.95 3.04 19.82
CA GLY A 64 -10.95 1.87 18.92
C GLY A 64 -9.56 1.34 18.58
N PHE A 65 -8.51 2.11 18.85
CA PHE A 65 -7.13 1.65 18.67
C PHE A 65 -6.61 0.91 19.91
N SER A 66 -6.21 -0.34 19.72
CA SER A 66 -5.48 -1.08 20.77
C SER A 66 -4.07 -0.50 20.96
N GLU A 67 -3.56 -0.53 22.20
CA GLU A 67 -2.20 -0.06 22.52
C GLU A 67 -1.10 -0.70 21.64
N PRO A 68 -1.14 -2.01 21.33
CA PRO A 68 -0.18 -2.61 20.40
C PRO A 68 -0.26 -2.04 18.98
N LEU A 69 -1.47 -1.71 18.50
CA LEU A 69 -1.66 -1.15 17.17
C LEU A 69 -1.19 0.30 17.09
N GLN A 70 -1.52 1.13 18.09
CA GLN A 70 -1.03 2.51 18.15
C GLN A 70 0.49 2.55 18.11
N ASP A 71 1.12 1.67 18.88
CA ASP A 71 2.57 1.54 18.92
C ASP A 71 3.18 1.11 17.58
N LEU A 72 2.57 0.15 16.88
CA LEU A 72 3.00 -0.23 15.54
C LEU A 72 2.92 0.96 14.57
N ILE A 73 1.79 1.67 14.56
CA ILE A 73 1.56 2.83 13.69
C ILE A 73 2.58 3.93 13.99
N ARG A 74 2.89 4.21 15.27
CA ARG A 74 3.89 5.20 15.67
C ARG A 74 5.27 4.88 15.08
N HIS A 75 5.66 3.60 15.09
CA HIS A 75 6.94 3.15 14.54
C HIS A 75 7.00 3.12 13.00
N LEU A 76 5.85 2.97 12.33
CA LEU A 76 5.73 3.02 10.87
C LEU A 76 5.65 4.47 10.33
N LEU A 77 5.04 5.39 11.08
CA LEU A 77 4.87 6.81 10.71
C LEU A 77 6.01 7.72 11.20
N VAL A 78 7.20 7.15 11.37
CA VAL A 78 8.42 7.91 11.68
C VAL A 78 8.87 8.66 10.42
N GLY A 79 9.05 9.99 10.57
CA GLY A 79 9.43 10.86 9.45
C GLY A 79 10.84 10.59 8.91
N ASP A 80 11.78 10.29 9.80
CA ASP A 80 13.11 9.83 9.41
C ASP A 80 13.05 8.38 8.91
N GLN A 81 13.15 8.21 7.60
CA GLN A 81 13.14 6.90 6.95
C GLN A 81 14.21 5.93 7.47
N SER A 82 15.31 6.37 8.08
CA SER A 82 16.35 5.47 8.63
C SER A 82 15.94 4.82 9.96
N LYS A 83 15.01 5.46 10.69
CA LYS A 83 14.50 5.01 11.99
C LYS A 83 13.14 4.32 11.87
N ARG A 84 12.55 4.34 10.67
CA ARG A 84 11.24 3.74 10.39
C ARG A 84 11.32 2.21 10.52
N LEU A 85 10.39 1.63 11.26
CA LEU A 85 10.28 0.18 11.38
C LEU A 85 10.09 -0.44 10.00
N GLY A 86 10.82 -1.53 9.74
CA GLY A 86 10.92 -2.12 8.40
C GLY A 86 12.21 -1.74 7.67
N ARG A 87 12.76 -0.54 7.89
CA ARG A 87 14.06 -0.09 7.33
C ARG A 87 15.23 -0.17 8.32
N THR A 88 14.91 -0.37 9.60
CA THR A 88 15.91 -0.66 10.64
C THR A 88 16.66 -1.97 10.37
N GLN A 89 17.68 -2.27 11.18
CA GLN A 89 18.47 -3.51 11.05
C GLN A 89 17.62 -4.80 11.11
N SER A 90 16.49 -4.76 11.82
CA SER A 90 15.52 -5.85 11.89
C SER A 90 14.71 -6.06 10.60
N GLY A 91 14.75 -5.13 9.65
CA GLY A 91 14.03 -5.20 8.39
C GLY A 91 12.52 -5.44 8.56
N ILE A 92 11.94 -6.15 7.60
CA ILE A 92 10.53 -6.59 7.66
C ILE A 92 10.25 -7.52 8.84
N GLN A 93 11.26 -8.23 9.36
CA GLN A 93 11.08 -9.11 10.52
C GLN A 93 10.71 -8.32 11.76
N GLY A 94 11.20 -7.08 11.90
CA GLY A 94 10.79 -6.19 12.99
C GLY A 94 9.30 -5.83 12.96
N ILE A 95 8.68 -5.80 11.77
CA ILE A 95 7.23 -5.61 11.64
C ILE A 95 6.50 -6.90 12.02
N LYS A 96 6.94 -8.05 11.49
CA LYS A 96 6.29 -9.35 11.75
C LYS A 96 6.35 -9.78 13.21
N SER A 97 7.44 -9.45 13.91
CA SER A 97 7.63 -9.76 15.34
C SER A 97 7.07 -8.71 16.29
N HIS A 98 6.49 -7.62 15.76
CA HIS A 98 5.91 -6.56 16.58
C HIS A 98 4.79 -7.12 17.47
N ARG A 99 4.67 -6.59 18.70
CA ARG A 99 3.67 -7.03 19.70
C ARG A 99 2.20 -6.99 19.22
N PHE A 100 1.91 -6.20 18.20
CA PHE A 100 0.60 -6.18 17.54
C PHE A 100 0.26 -7.52 16.88
N PHE A 101 1.26 -8.21 16.34
CA PHE A 101 1.14 -9.52 15.71
C PHE A 101 1.52 -10.67 16.66
N ALA A 102 1.53 -10.44 17.98
CA ALA A 102 1.80 -11.49 18.94
C ALA A 102 0.77 -12.63 18.80
N GLY A 103 1.26 -13.85 18.55
CA GLY A 103 0.42 -15.03 18.31
C GLY A 103 -0.15 -15.16 16.89
N PHE A 104 0.21 -14.26 15.97
CA PHE A 104 -0.21 -14.35 14.57
C PHE A 104 0.57 -15.42 13.81
N ASP A 105 -0.14 -16.36 13.17
CA ASP A 105 0.46 -17.45 12.40
C ASP A 105 0.85 -17.01 10.97
N TRP A 106 2.04 -16.42 10.85
CA TRP A 106 2.56 -15.97 9.55
C TRP A 106 2.75 -17.11 8.55
N GLU A 107 3.12 -18.31 9.02
CA GLU A 107 3.31 -19.48 8.16
C GLU A 107 1.98 -20.02 7.65
N GLY A 108 0.95 -20.06 8.51
CA GLY A 108 -0.41 -20.39 8.13
C GLY A 108 -1.00 -19.40 7.15
N LEU A 109 -0.68 -18.10 7.27
CA LEU A 109 -1.08 -17.09 6.29
C LEU A 109 -0.48 -17.39 4.91
N GLU A 110 0.82 -17.63 4.84
CA GLU A 110 1.54 -17.94 3.60
C GLU A 110 1.04 -19.24 2.97
N ALA A 111 0.81 -20.27 3.80
CA ALA A 111 0.23 -21.54 3.39
C ALA A 111 -1.28 -21.48 3.08
N ARG A 112 -1.91 -20.29 3.17
CA ARG A 112 -3.36 -20.08 2.98
C ARG A 112 -4.24 -20.97 3.87
N ARG A 113 -3.75 -21.32 5.07
CA ARG A 113 -4.45 -22.12 6.08
C ARG A 113 -5.32 -21.27 7.01
N ILE A 114 -5.07 -19.97 7.10
CA ILE A 114 -5.88 -19.05 7.90
C ILE A 114 -7.17 -18.71 7.16
N ALA A 115 -8.30 -18.86 7.83
CA ALA A 115 -9.58 -18.39 7.31
C ALA A 115 -9.62 -16.84 7.32
N PRO A 116 -10.02 -16.20 6.20
CA PRO A 116 -10.13 -14.75 6.16
C PRO A 116 -11.24 -14.27 7.10
N ALA A 117 -11.02 -13.13 7.76
CA ALA A 117 -11.98 -12.54 8.70
C ALA A 117 -13.31 -12.17 8.02
N ILE A 118 -13.26 -11.78 6.74
CA ILE A 118 -14.43 -11.47 5.94
C ILE A 118 -14.44 -12.41 4.74
N LYS A 119 -15.51 -13.20 4.62
CA LYS A 119 -15.79 -14.01 3.43
C LYS A 119 -16.87 -13.29 2.61
N PRO A 120 -16.50 -12.55 1.55
CA PRO A 120 -17.50 -11.85 0.74
C PRO A 120 -18.41 -12.88 0.08
N ALA A 121 -19.72 -12.62 0.10
CA ALA A 121 -20.64 -13.33 -0.78
C ALA A 121 -20.23 -13.00 -2.22
N ILE A 122 -20.07 -14.02 -3.07
CA ILE A 122 -19.73 -13.83 -4.48
C ILE A 122 -21.03 -13.88 -5.28
N PRO A 123 -21.55 -12.72 -5.75
CA PRO A 123 -22.61 -12.66 -6.76
C PRO A 123 -22.36 -13.63 -7.93
N GLN A 124 -23.42 -14.25 -8.46
CA GLN A 124 -23.31 -15.29 -9.49
C GLN A 124 -22.63 -14.79 -10.77
N ASP A 125 -22.82 -13.52 -11.12
CA ASP A 125 -22.23 -12.83 -12.27
C ASP A 125 -20.71 -12.62 -12.14
N LEU A 126 -20.20 -12.44 -10.91
CA LEU A 126 -18.76 -12.32 -10.63
C LEU A 126 -18.02 -13.67 -10.72
N LYS A 127 -18.74 -14.81 -10.68
CA LYS A 127 -18.12 -16.14 -10.85
C LYS A 127 -17.59 -16.39 -12.27
N THR A 128 -18.04 -15.59 -13.23
CA THR A 128 -17.72 -15.69 -14.66
C THR A 128 -16.73 -14.64 -15.15
N ILE A 129 -16.36 -13.66 -14.33
CA ILE A 129 -15.33 -12.67 -14.69
C ILE A 129 -13.99 -13.40 -14.86
N GLY A 130 -13.42 -13.30 -16.07
CA GLY A 130 -12.21 -14.03 -16.48
C GLY A 130 -12.45 -15.44 -17.04
N LYS A 131 -13.70 -15.94 -17.06
CA LYS A 131 -14.07 -17.25 -17.62
C LYS A 131 -14.90 -17.17 -18.91
N GLY A 132 -15.39 -16.00 -19.28
CA GLY A 132 -15.96 -15.75 -20.60
C GLY A 132 -14.84 -15.51 -21.62
N ALA A 133 -14.87 -16.22 -22.75
CA ALA A 133 -14.12 -15.79 -23.92
C ALA A 133 -14.52 -14.34 -24.20
N VAL A 134 -13.55 -13.42 -24.15
CA VAL A 134 -13.78 -12.04 -24.57
C VAL A 134 -14.22 -12.15 -26.02
N GLY A 135 -15.51 -11.93 -26.28
CA GLY A 135 -15.99 -11.75 -27.64
C GLY A 135 -15.15 -10.65 -28.24
N ALA A 136 -14.41 -10.97 -29.29
CA ALA A 136 -13.56 -10.02 -29.97
C ALA A 136 -14.45 -8.85 -30.41
N SER A 137 -14.37 -7.73 -29.68
CA SER A 137 -14.84 -6.47 -30.22
C SER A 137 -14.07 -6.23 -31.51
N PRO A 138 -14.73 -5.84 -32.61
CA PRO A 138 -14.02 -5.56 -33.84
C PRO A 138 -12.99 -4.48 -33.52
N VAL A 139 -11.72 -4.84 -33.71
CA VAL A 139 -10.60 -3.92 -33.58
C VAL A 139 -10.77 -2.93 -34.71
N ASN A 140 -11.41 -1.79 -34.44
CA ASN A 140 -11.29 -0.64 -35.33
C ASN A 140 -9.80 -0.26 -35.29
N ASP A 141 -9.20 -0.25 -36.47
CA ASP A 141 -7.78 -0.09 -36.76
C ASP A 141 -7.16 1.06 -35.97
N ILE A 142 -6.65 0.77 -34.76
CA ILE A 142 -5.82 1.70 -34.01
C ILE A 142 -4.45 1.59 -34.66
N SER A 143 -4.07 2.59 -35.45
CA SER A 143 -2.74 2.69 -36.04
C SER A 143 -1.69 2.45 -34.96
N VAL A 144 -0.97 1.33 -35.06
CA VAL A 144 0.08 0.98 -34.09
C VAL A 144 1.17 2.06 -34.19
N PRO A 145 1.47 2.79 -33.10
CA PRO A 145 2.55 3.76 -33.12
C PRO A 145 3.86 3.03 -33.45
N THR A 146 4.59 3.49 -34.47
CA THR A 146 5.87 2.92 -34.92
C THR A 146 7.03 3.16 -33.94
N SER A 147 6.70 3.53 -32.70
CA SER A 147 7.66 3.88 -31.67
C SER A 147 8.39 2.63 -31.18
N ASN A 148 9.72 2.67 -31.23
CA ASN A 148 10.62 1.59 -30.80
C ASN A 148 10.74 1.48 -29.26
N TRP A 149 9.88 2.16 -28.50
CA TRP A 149 9.83 2.12 -27.03
C TRP A 149 9.68 0.69 -26.48
N ASN A 150 9.13 -0.22 -27.27
CA ASN A 150 9.12 -1.65 -26.96
C ASN A 150 9.89 -2.45 -28.02
N PRO A 151 11.19 -2.72 -27.82
CA PRO A 151 12.00 -3.48 -28.75
C PRO A 151 11.55 -4.96 -28.88
N ASN A 152 10.72 -5.47 -27.96
CA ASN A 152 10.19 -6.82 -28.00
C ASN A 152 9.03 -7.02 -29.01
N LEU A 153 8.59 -5.97 -29.70
CA LEU A 153 7.58 -6.08 -30.77
C LEU A 153 8.17 -6.51 -32.12
N LYS A 154 9.50 -6.50 -32.29
CA LYS A 154 10.17 -6.78 -33.57
C LYS A 154 10.48 -8.26 -33.85
N THR A 155 10.10 -9.19 -32.98
CA THR A 155 10.44 -10.62 -33.14
C THR A 155 9.32 -11.48 -33.75
N PHE A 156 8.25 -10.84 -34.26
CA PHE A 156 7.11 -11.53 -34.88
C PHE A 156 6.96 -11.27 -36.38
N GLU A 157 8.04 -11.05 -37.14
CA GLU A 157 8.00 -11.16 -38.60
C GLU A 157 9.31 -11.75 -39.12
N GLY A 158 9.27 -12.97 -39.67
CA GLY A 158 10.41 -13.62 -40.30
C GLY A 158 10.39 -15.15 -40.29
N GLY A 159 9.34 -15.74 -40.87
CA GLY A 159 9.33 -17.12 -41.37
C GLY A 159 8.88 -17.08 -42.83
#